data_AF-A0A2W2HDY6-F1
#
_entry.id   AF-A0A2W2HDY6-F1
#
_cell.length_a   1.000
_cell.length_b   1.000
_cell.length_c   1.000
_cell.angle_alpha   90.00
_cell.angle_beta   90.00
_cell.angle_gamma   90.00
#
_symmetry.space_group_name_H-M   'P 1'
#
loop_
_entity.id
_entity.type
_entity.pdbx_description
1 polymer ?
#
loop_
_entity_poly.entity_id
_entity_poly.type
_entity_poly.pdbx_seq_one_letter_code
_entity_poly.pdbx_strand_id
1 'polypeptide(L)'
;MSGFIGELERAGQVIAEQAESIRRELAAVDLSAAGLAPIREIGGWTEQELPRLRQRLATINAPMPTLPGLSDPGRLMPYQEASLLAPAEARRQGTALGKRFAAIDPDEFSLTGPYAPDKIAAVLKELGAHRQDAVYSAAFFATLGPSGPQKLDAAVRRLAEEKRADARMAAGTAFAMAVSGGASVPGFAAVMKSVEKSAKSGDNEDEEELAAVSALLSHGNYPDVWLAELVQPALLPDSRITGPTLAGFLNALGNNPAAARLAPGHAVAAPAL
;
A
#
# COMPACT_ATOMS: atom_id res chain seq x y z
N MET A 1 14.61 -13.67 8.52
CA MET A 1 14.28 -12.30 8.98
C MET A 1 12.86 -12.19 9.55
N SER A 2 11.81 -12.60 8.85
CA SER A 2 10.43 -12.63 9.40
C SER A 2 10.29 -13.47 10.68
N GLY A 3 10.93 -14.65 10.72
CA GLY A 3 11.00 -15.49 11.92
C GLY A 3 11.69 -14.79 13.10
N PHE A 4 12.79 -14.08 12.85
CA PHE A 4 13.51 -13.32 13.88
C PHE A 4 12.66 -12.18 14.47
N ILE A 5 11.94 -11.44 13.63
CA ILE A 5 10.99 -10.40 14.08
C ILE A 5 9.89 -11.02 14.96
N GLY A 6 9.35 -12.18 14.56
CA GLY A 6 8.33 -12.89 15.34
C GLY A 6 8.85 -13.40 16.70
N GLU A 7 10.09 -13.88 16.75
CA GLU A 7 10.73 -14.28 18.02
C GLU A 7 11.02 -13.08 18.92
N LEU A 8 11.45 -11.94 18.36
CA LEU A 8 11.69 -10.71 19.12
C LEU A 8 10.40 -10.13 19.73
N GLU A 9 9.28 -10.19 19.01
CA GLU A 9 7.98 -9.77 19.52
C GLU A 9 7.52 -10.69 20.65
N ARG A 10 7.64 -12.00 20.46
CA ARG A 10 7.29 -12.98 21.50
C ARG A 10 8.15 -12.80 22.75
N ALA A 11 9.45 -12.58 22.58
CA ALA A 11 10.37 -12.30 23.68
C ALA A 11 10.03 -10.98 24.39
N GLY A 12 9.75 -9.90 23.65
CA GLY A 12 9.35 -8.62 24.20
C GLY A 12 8.06 -8.71 25.02
N GLN A 13 7.06 -9.43 24.52
CA GLN A 13 5.80 -9.62 25.23
C GLN A 13 5.96 -10.46 26.50
N VAL A 14 6.75 -11.54 26.45
CA VAL A 14 7.09 -12.34 27.65
C VAL A 14 7.82 -11.48 28.68
N ILE A 15 8.79 -10.66 28.26
CA ILE A 15 9.52 -9.77 29.17
C ILE A 15 8.59 -8.74 29.82
N ALA A 16 7.67 -8.15 29.06
CA ALA A 16 6.70 -7.19 29.59
C ALA A 16 5.72 -7.83 30.58
N GLU A 17 5.19 -9.00 30.26
CA GLU A 17 4.28 -9.76 31.15
C GLU A 17 4.97 -10.19 32.44
N GLN A 18 6.19 -10.72 32.34
CA GLN A 18 6.98 -11.14 33.51
C GLN A 18 7.39 -9.94 34.38
N ALA A 19 7.81 -8.83 33.78
CA ALA A 19 8.16 -7.62 34.52
C ALA A 19 6.94 -7.04 35.28
N GLU A 20 5.75 -7.07 34.68
CA GLU A 20 4.53 -6.62 35.34
C GLU A 20 4.05 -7.59 36.42
N SER A 21 4.25 -8.90 36.23
CA SER A 21 3.99 -9.91 37.28
C SER A 21 4.88 -9.69 38.50
N ILE A 22 6.19 -9.55 38.31
CA ILE A 22 7.16 -9.29 39.39
C ILE A 22 6.84 -7.96 40.09
N ARG A 23 6.44 -6.93 39.33
CA ARG A 23 6.03 -5.64 39.92
C ARG A 23 4.83 -5.79 40.85
N ARG A 24 3.83 -6.60 40.48
CA ARG A 24 2.65 -6.86 41.31
C ARG A 24 3.00 -7.64 42.57
N GLU A 25 3.89 -8.62 42.47
CA GLU A 25 4.38 -9.37 43.63
C GLU A 25 5.18 -8.48 44.59
N LEU A 26 6.08 -7.62 44.07
CA LEU A 26 6.82 -6.65 44.89
C LEU A 26 5.89 -5.64 45.56
N ALA A 27 4.87 -5.17 44.85
CA ALA A 27 3.86 -4.27 45.42
C ALA A 27 3.01 -4.94 46.52
N ALA A 28 2.75 -6.25 46.41
CA ALA A 28 2.01 -6.99 47.43
C ALA A 28 2.77 -7.11 48.77
N VAL A 29 4.08 -6.89 48.77
CA VAL A 29 4.95 -6.91 49.95
C VAL A 29 5.58 -5.55 50.27
N ASP A 30 5.04 -4.46 49.72
CA ASP A 30 5.54 -3.08 49.89
C ASP A 30 7.03 -2.88 49.54
N LEU A 31 7.54 -3.67 48.59
CA LEU A 31 8.91 -3.54 48.08
C LEU A 31 8.97 -2.68 46.81
N SER A 32 10.08 -1.95 46.67
CA SER A 32 10.32 -1.08 45.51
C SER A 32 10.59 -1.88 44.24
N ALA A 33 9.89 -1.50 43.16
CA ALA A 33 10.11 -2.03 41.81
C ALA A 33 11.16 -1.26 41.00
N ALA A 34 11.93 -0.36 41.62
CA ALA A 34 12.91 0.48 40.93
C ALA A 34 13.95 -0.33 40.11
N GLY A 35 14.31 -1.54 40.58
CA GLY A 35 15.22 -2.44 39.87
C GLY A 35 14.70 -2.99 38.54
N LEU A 36 13.39 -2.87 38.26
CA LEU A 36 12.77 -3.34 37.00
C LEU A 36 12.79 -2.27 35.89
N ALA A 37 13.22 -1.04 36.18
CA ALA A 37 13.24 0.05 35.20
C ALA A 37 14.03 -0.28 33.91
N PRO A 38 15.25 -0.87 33.97
CA PRO A 38 16.00 -1.24 32.76
C PRO A 38 15.29 -2.30 31.91
N ILE A 39 14.55 -3.21 32.54
CA ILE A 39 13.79 -4.27 31.85
C ILE A 39 12.59 -3.66 31.10
N ARG A 40 11.93 -2.66 31.69
CA ARG A 40 10.88 -1.88 31.02
C ARG A 40 11.41 -1.06 29.85
N GLU A 41 12.62 -0.52 29.95
CA GLU A 41 13.25 0.20 28.83
C GLU A 41 13.49 -0.72 27.63
N ILE A 42 13.93 -1.97 27.86
CA ILE A 42 14.10 -2.97 26.81
C ILE A 42 12.75 -3.33 26.18
N GLY A 43 11.71 -3.53 26.99
CA GLY A 43 10.34 -3.77 26.49
C GLY A 43 9.81 -2.60 25.63
N GLY A 44 9.94 -1.36 26.13
CA GLY A 44 9.53 -0.15 25.41
C GLY A 44 10.33 0.11 24.13
N TRP A 45 11.63 -0.20 24.13
CA TRP A 45 12.46 -0.15 22.92
C TRP A 45 11.98 -1.16 21.88
N THR A 46 11.66 -2.38 22.31
CA THR A 46 11.21 -3.47 21.44
C THR A 46 9.87 -3.11 20.78
N GLU A 47 8.93 -2.52 21.52
CA GLU A 47 7.66 -2.01 21.01
C GLU A 47 7.81 -0.88 19.97
N GLN A 48 8.83 -0.03 20.11
CA GLN A 48 9.10 1.07 19.18
C GLN A 48 9.83 0.61 17.91
N GLU A 49 10.79 -0.31 18.04
CA GLU A 49 11.67 -0.71 16.93
C GLU A 49 11.11 -1.87 16.11
N LEU A 50 10.28 -2.76 16.66
CA LEU A 50 9.65 -3.86 15.92
C LEU A 50 8.83 -3.39 14.71
N PRO A 51 7.95 -2.38 14.84
CA PRO A 51 7.23 -1.82 13.71
C PRO A 51 8.15 -1.24 12.63
N ARG A 52 9.24 -0.57 13.04
CA ARG A 52 10.26 -0.06 12.12
C ARG A 52 10.97 -1.18 11.39
N LEU A 53 11.38 -2.24 12.08
CA LEU A 53 11.99 -3.43 11.50
C LEU A 53 11.06 -4.13 10.50
N ARG A 54 9.76 -4.22 10.80
CA ARG A 54 8.75 -4.74 9.85
C ARG A 54 8.62 -3.85 8.62
N GLN A 55 8.57 -2.54 8.80
CA GLN A 55 8.52 -1.57 7.70
C GLN A 55 9.77 -1.68 6.82
N ARG A 56 10.97 -1.73 7.43
CA ARG A 56 12.25 -1.95 6.73
C ARG A 56 12.23 -3.24 5.92
N LEU A 57 11.77 -4.35 6.53
CA LEU A 57 11.70 -5.64 5.85
C LEU A 57 10.71 -5.62 4.68
N ALA A 58 9.54 -5.00 4.86
CA ALA A 58 8.54 -4.86 3.80
C ALA A 58 9.06 -4.00 2.65
N THR A 59 9.76 -2.90 2.93
CA THR A 59 10.38 -2.05 1.90
C THR A 59 11.52 -2.75 1.17
N ILE A 60 12.38 -3.51 1.87
CA ILE A 60 13.47 -4.28 1.25
C ILE A 60 12.92 -5.39 0.35
N ASN A 61 11.85 -6.05 0.78
CA ASN A 61 11.25 -7.16 0.03
C ASN A 61 10.20 -6.72 -1.00
N ALA A 62 9.87 -5.42 -1.06
CA ALA A 62 8.94 -4.91 -2.05
C ALA A 62 9.58 -5.06 -3.46
N PRO A 63 8.84 -5.59 -4.45
CA PRO A 63 9.36 -5.69 -5.81
C PRO A 63 9.69 -4.29 -6.34
N MET A 64 10.93 -4.06 -6.78
CA MET A 64 11.42 -2.75 -7.23
C MET A 64 10.96 -2.39 -8.64
N PRO A 65 10.42 -1.17 -8.89
CA PRO A 65 9.85 -0.79 -10.18
C PRO A 65 10.86 -0.96 -11.31
N THR A 66 10.55 -1.86 -12.23
CA THR A 66 11.26 -2.05 -13.49
C THR A 66 10.81 -0.96 -14.45
N LEU A 67 11.50 0.18 -14.44
CA LEU A 67 11.29 1.22 -15.45
C LEU A 67 11.80 0.72 -16.82
N PRO A 68 11.04 0.91 -17.92
CA PRO A 68 11.52 0.61 -19.26
C PRO A 68 12.80 1.41 -19.56
N GLY A 69 13.90 0.72 -19.91
CA GLY A 69 15.20 1.34 -20.23
C GLY A 69 16.16 1.53 -19.05
N LEU A 70 15.77 1.16 -17.82
CA LEU A 70 16.62 1.20 -16.62
C LEU A 70 16.87 -0.18 -16.01
N SER A 71 16.45 -1.22 -16.72
CA SER A 71 16.58 -2.64 -16.34
C SER A 71 18.03 -3.11 -16.44
N ASP A 72 18.85 -2.66 -15.50
CA ASP A 72 20.07 -3.37 -15.15
C ASP A 72 19.79 -4.23 -13.91
N PRO A 73 19.61 -5.57 -14.08
CA PRO A 73 19.32 -6.48 -12.97
C PRO A 73 20.45 -6.56 -11.92
N GLY A 74 21.58 -5.84 -12.11
CA GLY A 74 22.65 -5.69 -11.14
C GLY A 74 22.67 -4.36 -10.36
N ARG A 75 21.78 -3.40 -10.66
CA ARG A 75 21.85 -2.07 -10.05
C ARG A 75 21.15 -2.04 -8.69
N LEU A 76 21.92 -2.24 -7.63
CA LEU A 76 21.49 -1.97 -6.25
C LEU A 76 21.13 -0.49 -6.13
N MET A 77 19.83 -0.18 -6.06
CA MET A 77 19.38 1.18 -5.74
C MET A 77 19.73 1.49 -4.28
N PRO A 78 20.26 2.69 -3.99
CA PRO A 78 20.55 3.07 -2.62
C PRO A 78 19.25 3.06 -1.81
N TYR A 79 19.19 2.22 -0.78
CA TYR A 79 18.16 2.23 0.25
C TYR A 79 18.16 3.59 0.93
N GLN A 80 17.11 4.40 0.69
CA GLN A 80 16.97 5.73 1.29
C GLN A 80 16.12 5.65 2.56
N GLU A 81 16.75 5.23 3.65
CA GLU A 81 16.14 5.13 4.99
C GLU A 81 15.54 6.46 5.48
N ALA A 82 16.15 7.58 5.08
CA ALA A 82 15.75 8.92 5.49
C ALA A 82 14.34 9.35 5.00
N SER A 83 13.73 8.59 4.08
CA SER A 83 12.43 8.91 3.50
C SER A 83 11.26 8.27 4.25
N LEU A 84 11.55 7.35 5.18
CA LEU A 84 10.54 6.60 5.92
C LEU A 84 10.17 7.33 7.21
N LEU A 85 8.90 7.66 7.33
CA LEU A 85 8.37 8.28 8.55
C LEU A 85 8.21 7.20 9.63
N ALA A 86 8.24 7.62 10.89
CA ALA A 86 7.83 6.74 11.97
C ALA A 86 6.38 6.28 11.72
N PRO A 87 5.99 5.01 11.98
CA PRO A 87 4.68 4.49 11.57
C PRO A 87 3.46 5.31 12.01
N ALA A 88 3.49 5.86 13.23
CA ALA A 88 2.43 6.74 13.72
C ALA A 88 2.36 8.07 12.93
N GLU A 89 3.52 8.61 12.57
CA GLU A 89 3.64 9.83 11.77
C GLU A 89 3.25 9.59 10.32
N ALA A 90 3.72 8.49 9.72
CA ALA A 90 3.34 8.03 8.39
C ALA A 90 1.81 7.91 8.27
N ARG A 91 1.18 7.25 9.26
CA ARG A 91 -0.27 7.11 9.32
C ARG A 91 -0.96 8.48 9.44
N ARG A 92 -0.50 9.34 10.35
CA ARG A 92 -1.07 10.68 10.55
C ARG A 92 -1.01 11.52 9.27
N GLN A 93 0.16 11.58 8.64
CA GLN A 93 0.37 12.39 7.44
C GLN A 93 -0.37 11.80 6.23
N GLY A 94 -0.34 10.48 6.04
CA GLY A 94 -1.09 9.80 4.97
C GLY A 94 -2.60 10.01 5.11
N THR A 95 -3.15 9.91 6.33
CA THR A 95 -4.56 10.25 6.61
C THR A 95 -4.85 11.72 6.35
N ALA A 96 -3.97 12.64 6.75
CA ALA A 96 -4.15 14.07 6.50
C ALA A 96 -4.13 14.40 5.00
N LEU A 97 -3.26 13.75 4.22
CA LEU A 97 -3.24 13.86 2.77
C LEU A 97 -4.54 13.31 2.15
N GLY A 98 -5.01 12.14 2.59
CA GLY A 98 -6.26 11.55 2.11
C GLY A 98 -7.47 12.44 2.38
N LYS A 99 -7.54 13.06 3.57
CA LYS A 99 -8.59 14.04 3.90
C LYS A 99 -8.52 15.28 3.02
N ARG A 100 -7.32 15.81 2.77
CA ARG A 100 -7.13 16.95 1.85
C ARG A 100 -7.62 16.61 0.44
N PHE A 101 -7.27 15.43 -0.07
CA PHE A 101 -7.74 14.97 -1.37
C PHE A 101 -9.27 14.84 -1.41
N ALA A 102 -9.88 14.20 -0.41
CA ALA A 102 -11.32 14.00 -0.34
C ALA A 102 -12.12 15.31 -0.18
N ALA A 103 -11.49 16.36 0.35
CA ALA A 103 -12.09 17.68 0.51
C ALA A 103 -11.96 18.56 -0.75
N ILE A 104 -11.27 18.12 -1.81
CA ILE A 104 -11.23 18.85 -3.07
C ILE A 104 -12.59 18.70 -3.74
N ASP A 105 -13.34 19.79 -3.78
CA ASP A 105 -14.51 19.88 -4.65
C ASP A 105 -14.02 20.16 -6.08
N PRO A 106 -14.22 19.21 -7.02
CA PRO A 106 -13.73 19.35 -8.38
C PRO A 106 -14.44 20.43 -9.19
N ASP A 107 -15.63 20.84 -8.76
CA ASP A 107 -16.45 21.85 -9.43
C ASP A 107 -16.32 23.22 -8.73
N GLU A 108 -15.47 23.32 -7.69
CA GLU A 108 -15.19 24.55 -6.97
C GLU A 108 -14.59 25.61 -7.90
N PHE A 109 -15.36 26.66 -8.15
CA PHE A 109 -14.88 27.84 -8.83
C PHE A 109 -14.19 28.79 -7.84
N SER A 110 -12.91 29.13 -8.10
CA SER A 110 -12.15 30.07 -7.28
C SER A 110 -11.68 31.27 -8.11
N LEU A 111 -11.95 32.49 -7.64
CA LEU A 111 -11.49 33.73 -8.27
C LEU A 111 -10.04 34.11 -7.88
N THR A 112 -9.54 33.61 -6.74
CA THR A 112 -8.27 34.06 -6.13
C THR A 112 -7.40 32.94 -5.56
N GLY A 113 -7.80 31.68 -5.71
CA GLY A 113 -7.10 30.51 -5.15
C GLY A 113 -6.63 29.52 -6.21
N PRO A 114 -5.81 28.52 -5.82
CA PRO A 114 -5.45 27.45 -6.74
C PRO A 114 -6.71 26.68 -7.16
N TYR A 115 -6.85 26.46 -8.46
CA TYR A 115 -7.97 25.71 -9.03
C TYR A 115 -7.91 24.23 -8.62
N ALA A 116 -9.05 23.54 -8.66
CA ALA A 116 -9.14 22.13 -8.28
C ALA A 116 -8.07 21.22 -8.93
N PRO A 117 -7.72 21.36 -10.23
CA PRO A 117 -6.65 20.58 -10.85
C PRO A 117 -5.27 20.80 -10.21
N ASP A 118 -4.95 22.02 -9.77
CA ASP A 118 -3.67 22.30 -9.11
C ASP A 118 -3.64 21.75 -7.68
N LYS A 119 -4.78 21.80 -6.96
CA LYS A 119 -4.93 21.13 -5.66
C LYS A 119 -4.73 19.61 -5.81
N ILE A 120 -5.33 18.98 -6.82
CA ILE A 120 -5.17 17.55 -7.12
C ILE A 120 -3.69 17.24 -7.43
N ALA A 121 -3.08 18.01 -8.33
CA ALA A 121 -1.68 17.82 -8.70
C ALA A 121 -0.73 17.95 -7.49
N ALA A 122 -1.00 18.90 -6.59
CA ALA A 122 -0.21 19.08 -5.38
C ALA A 122 -0.30 17.87 -4.43
N VAL A 123 -1.52 17.35 -4.20
CA VAL A 123 -1.72 16.14 -3.39
C VAL A 123 -1.00 14.95 -4.00
N LEU A 124 -1.13 14.72 -5.31
CA LEU A 124 -0.51 13.58 -5.98
C LEU A 124 1.01 13.69 -6.04
N LYS A 125 1.54 14.91 -6.13
CA LYS A 125 2.98 15.16 -5.99
C LYS A 125 3.47 14.82 -4.59
N GLU A 126 2.73 15.18 -3.55
CA GLU A 126 3.05 14.84 -2.16
C GLU A 126 2.95 13.33 -1.92
N LEU A 127 1.91 12.66 -2.43
CA LEU A 127 1.80 11.20 -2.43
C LEU A 127 3.01 10.57 -3.11
N GLY A 128 3.42 11.11 -4.25
CA GLY A 128 4.60 10.69 -5.00
C GLY A 128 5.91 10.82 -4.23
N ALA A 129 6.03 11.80 -3.33
CA ALA A 129 7.22 12.00 -2.48
C ALA A 129 7.33 10.92 -1.38
N HIS A 130 6.19 10.41 -0.89
CA HIS A 130 6.12 9.37 0.13
C HIS A 130 5.73 8.00 -0.43
N ARG A 131 5.78 7.81 -1.75
CA ARG A 131 5.29 6.58 -2.42
C ARG A 131 5.98 5.30 -1.98
N GLN A 132 7.16 5.38 -1.36
CA GLN A 132 7.92 4.25 -0.82
C GLN A 132 7.60 3.92 0.64
N ASP A 133 6.73 4.71 1.30
CA ASP A 133 6.26 4.44 2.65
C ASP A 133 4.89 3.74 2.58
N ALA A 134 4.89 2.44 2.92
CA ALA A 134 3.71 1.60 2.88
C ALA A 134 2.63 2.04 3.87
N VAL A 135 3.01 2.52 5.06
CA VAL A 135 2.06 2.95 6.11
C VAL A 135 1.42 4.27 5.72
N TYR A 136 2.21 5.20 5.18
CA TYR A 136 1.71 6.46 4.63
C TYR A 136 0.72 6.22 3.51
N SER A 137 1.11 5.42 2.52
CA SER A 137 0.29 5.16 1.33
C SER A 137 -0.99 4.42 1.70
N ALA A 138 -0.92 3.40 2.56
CA ALA A 138 -2.12 2.71 3.02
C ALA A 138 -3.06 3.59 3.83
N ALA A 139 -2.54 4.51 4.65
CA ALA A 139 -3.37 5.47 5.39
C ALA A 139 -4.07 6.48 4.46
N PHE A 140 -3.40 6.91 3.39
CA PHE A 140 -4.02 7.71 2.33
C PHE A 140 -5.20 6.97 1.69
N PHE A 141 -4.98 5.75 1.17
CA PHE A 141 -6.04 4.97 0.52
C PHE A 141 -7.17 4.56 1.48
N ALA A 142 -6.84 4.16 2.71
CA ALA A 142 -7.84 3.83 3.73
C ALA A 142 -8.78 5.00 4.04
N THR A 143 -8.26 6.23 3.97
CA THR A 143 -9.05 7.46 4.19
C THR A 143 -10.04 7.71 3.06
N LEU A 144 -9.71 7.33 1.82
CA LEU A 144 -10.62 7.45 0.67
C LEU A 144 -11.71 6.38 0.66
N GLY A 145 -11.46 5.25 1.34
CA GLY A 145 -12.37 4.12 1.47
C GLY A 145 -12.41 3.22 0.22
N PRO A 146 -13.38 2.29 0.15
CA PRO A 146 -13.50 1.30 -0.94
C PRO A 146 -13.52 1.92 -2.35
N SER A 147 -14.21 3.05 -2.52
CA SER A 147 -14.27 3.78 -3.80
C SER A 147 -13.05 4.67 -4.07
N GLY A 148 -12.00 4.61 -3.24
CA GLY A 148 -10.81 5.44 -3.34
C GLY A 148 -10.10 5.37 -4.70
N PRO A 149 -9.84 4.17 -5.26
CA PRO A 149 -9.26 4.02 -6.59
C PRO A 149 -10.04 4.74 -7.69
N GLN A 150 -11.37 4.69 -7.67
CA GLN A 150 -12.24 5.36 -8.65
C GLN A 150 -12.14 6.88 -8.53
N LYS A 151 -12.24 7.40 -7.31
CA LYS A 151 -12.10 8.84 -7.03
C LYS A 151 -10.73 9.35 -7.47
N LEU A 152 -9.68 8.54 -7.30
CA LEU A 152 -8.33 8.86 -7.71
C LEU A 152 -8.21 8.91 -9.24
N ASP A 153 -8.70 7.90 -9.96
CA ASP A 153 -8.67 7.89 -11.43
C ASP A 153 -9.46 9.08 -12.01
N ALA A 154 -10.67 9.34 -11.50
CA ALA A 154 -11.47 10.49 -11.91
C ALA A 154 -10.75 11.83 -11.68
N ALA A 155 -10.05 11.98 -10.56
CA ALA A 155 -9.24 13.18 -10.29
C ALA A 155 -8.04 13.30 -11.24
N VAL A 156 -7.36 12.20 -11.52
CA VAL A 156 -6.22 12.19 -12.46
C VAL A 156 -6.67 12.57 -13.87
N ARG A 157 -7.82 12.08 -14.34
CA ARG A 157 -8.38 12.44 -15.66
C ARG A 157 -8.68 13.95 -15.80
N ARG A 158 -8.85 14.68 -14.69
CA ARG A 158 -9.07 16.14 -14.70
C ARG A 158 -7.79 16.96 -14.82
N LEU A 159 -6.63 16.34 -14.65
CA LEU A 159 -5.35 17.05 -14.81
C LEU A 159 -5.05 17.34 -16.28
N ALA A 160 -4.13 18.27 -16.52
CA ALA A 160 -3.55 18.46 -17.86
C ALA A 160 -2.72 17.24 -18.26
N GLU A 161 -2.67 16.90 -19.56
CA GLU A 161 -2.02 15.68 -20.08
C GLU A 161 -0.59 15.53 -19.60
N GLU A 162 0.17 16.63 -19.57
CA GLU A 162 1.56 16.66 -19.10
C GLU A 162 1.73 16.28 -17.62
N LYS A 163 0.68 16.43 -16.79
CA LYS A 163 0.67 16.04 -15.37
C LYS A 163 0.05 14.66 -15.15
N ARG A 164 -0.73 14.13 -16.10
CA ARG A 164 -1.46 12.86 -15.94
C ARG A 164 -0.54 11.66 -15.80
N ALA A 165 0.51 11.57 -16.61
CA ALA A 165 1.42 10.43 -16.59
C ALA A 165 2.12 10.28 -15.24
N ASP A 166 2.69 11.37 -14.73
CA ASP A 166 3.37 11.39 -13.42
C ASP A 166 2.40 11.11 -12.26
N ALA A 167 1.19 11.67 -12.34
CA ALA A 167 0.13 11.45 -11.37
C ALA A 167 -0.31 9.97 -11.30
N ARG A 168 -0.51 9.31 -12.46
CA ARG A 168 -0.83 7.88 -12.53
C ARG A 168 0.30 7.03 -11.95
N MET A 169 1.54 7.39 -12.29
CA MET A 169 2.72 6.68 -11.78
C MET A 169 2.84 6.79 -10.26
N ALA A 170 2.70 8.00 -9.71
CA ALA A 170 2.73 8.24 -8.27
C ALA A 170 1.61 7.46 -7.54
N ALA A 171 0.39 7.51 -8.06
CA ALA A 171 -0.76 6.80 -7.51
C ALA A 171 -0.57 5.29 -7.53
N GLY A 172 -0.19 4.71 -8.68
CA GLY A 172 0.00 3.27 -8.84
C GLY A 172 1.15 2.74 -8.00
N THR A 173 2.28 3.46 -7.93
CA THR A 173 3.41 3.07 -7.08
C THR A 173 3.06 3.14 -5.60
N ALA A 174 2.38 4.20 -5.15
CA ALA A 174 1.95 4.31 -3.75
C ALA A 174 0.94 3.20 -3.39
N PHE A 175 0.03 2.87 -4.30
CA PHE A 175 -0.93 1.78 -4.08
C PHE A 175 -0.22 0.43 -3.97
N ALA A 176 0.72 0.13 -4.87
CA ALA A 176 1.55 -1.07 -4.81
C ALA A 176 2.33 -1.20 -3.49
N MET A 177 2.89 -0.10 -3.00
CA MET A 177 3.57 -0.08 -1.70
C MET A 177 2.60 -0.29 -0.54
N ALA A 178 1.39 0.28 -0.62
CA ALA A 178 0.34 0.03 0.35
C ALA A 178 -0.08 -1.45 0.38
N VAL A 179 -0.27 -2.08 -0.78
CA VAL A 179 -0.59 -3.52 -0.89
C VAL A 179 0.55 -4.37 -0.31
N SER A 180 1.81 -4.00 -0.55
CA SER A 180 2.98 -4.77 -0.11
C SER A 180 3.26 -4.72 1.40
N GLY A 181 2.92 -3.62 2.09
CA GLY A 181 3.30 -3.43 3.50
C GLY A 181 2.27 -2.74 4.40
N GLY A 182 1.11 -2.36 3.86
CA GLY A 182 0.10 -1.53 4.52
C GLY A 182 -1.04 -2.28 5.19
N ALA A 183 -1.03 -3.62 5.17
CA ALA A 183 -2.14 -4.45 5.68
C ALA A 183 -2.51 -4.19 7.16
N SER A 184 -1.57 -3.68 7.96
CA SER A 184 -1.79 -3.32 9.37
C SER A 184 -2.47 -1.96 9.58
N VAL A 185 -2.71 -1.18 8.51
CA VAL A 185 -3.39 0.11 8.59
C VAL A 185 -4.91 -0.09 8.63
N PRO A 186 -5.61 0.41 9.67
CA PRO A 186 -7.06 0.28 9.75
C PRO A 186 -7.78 0.86 8.53
N GLY A 187 -8.76 0.11 8.01
CA GLY A 187 -9.55 0.49 6.84
C GLY A 187 -8.93 0.12 5.49
N PHE A 188 -7.62 -0.10 5.40
CA PHE A 188 -6.97 -0.42 4.11
C PHE A 188 -7.40 -1.79 3.55
N ALA A 189 -7.64 -2.79 4.42
CA ALA A 189 -8.13 -4.11 4.00
C ALA A 189 -9.48 -4.03 3.26
N ALA A 190 -10.35 -3.07 3.60
CA ALA A 190 -11.61 -2.87 2.89
C ALA A 190 -11.40 -2.31 1.47
N VAL A 191 -10.35 -1.50 1.27
CA VAL A 191 -9.95 -1.00 -0.05
C VAL A 191 -9.45 -2.16 -0.92
N MET A 192 -8.56 -3.01 -0.38
CA MET A 192 -8.08 -4.18 -1.13
C MET A 192 -9.22 -5.13 -1.51
N LYS A 193 -10.14 -5.40 -0.58
CA LYS A 193 -11.31 -6.24 -0.85
C LYS A 193 -12.21 -5.64 -1.92
N SER A 194 -12.35 -4.31 -1.96
CA SER A 194 -13.08 -3.62 -3.04
C SER A 194 -12.42 -3.88 -4.38
N VAL A 195 -11.11 -3.60 -4.49
CA VAL A 195 -10.33 -3.81 -5.72
C VAL A 195 -10.40 -5.25 -6.20
N GLU A 196 -10.28 -6.22 -5.30
CA GLU A 196 -10.41 -7.64 -5.61
C GLU A 196 -11.80 -8.00 -6.10
N LYS A 197 -12.84 -7.43 -5.47
CA LYS A 197 -14.22 -7.63 -5.92
C LYS A 197 -14.38 -7.07 -7.32
N SER A 198 -13.98 -5.84 -7.61
CA SER A 198 -14.16 -5.23 -8.93
C SER A 198 -13.45 -6.03 -10.01
N ALA A 199 -12.20 -6.43 -9.77
CA ALA A 199 -11.41 -7.22 -10.72
C ALA A 199 -12.01 -8.62 -11.00
N LYS A 200 -12.67 -9.23 -10.02
CA LYS A 200 -13.28 -10.56 -10.13
C LYS A 200 -14.72 -10.55 -10.65
N SER A 201 -15.42 -9.42 -10.55
CA SER A 201 -16.87 -9.39 -10.77
C SER A 201 -17.25 -9.61 -12.22
N GLY A 202 -16.40 -9.30 -13.21
CA GLY A 202 -16.57 -9.68 -14.63
C GLY A 202 -17.86 -9.21 -15.33
N ASP A 203 -18.80 -8.62 -14.59
CA ASP A 203 -20.09 -8.13 -15.01
C ASP A 203 -19.98 -6.66 -15.43
N ASN A 204 -20.67 -6.32 -16.52
CA ASN A 204 -20.60 -5.01 -17.19
C ASN A 204 -21.16 -3.85 -16.34
N GLU A 205 -21.77 -4.09 -15.18
CA GLU A 205 -22.37 -3.04 -14.36
C GLU A 205 -21.31 -2.12 -13.71
N ASP A 206 -20.06 -2.59 -13.59
CA ASP A 206 -18.97 -1.88 -12.91
C ASP A 206 -17.76 -1.59 -13.85
N GLU A 207 -18.00 -1.37 -15.15
CA GLU A 207 -16.93 -1.17 -16.15
C GLU A 207 -16.01 0.03 -15.84
N GLU A 208 -16.57 1.12 -15.32
CA GLU A 208 -15.80 2.30 -14.90
C GLU A 208 -14.91 2.01 -13.69
N GLU A 209 -15.40 1.21 -12.74
CA GLU A 209 -14.63 0.78 -11.58
C GLU A 209 -13.48 -0.15 -11.98
N LEU A 210 -13.75 -1.10 -12.86
CA LEU A 210 -12.74 -2.01 -13.39
C LEU A 210 -11.67 -1.25 -14.19
N ALA A 211 -12.07 -0.25 -14.99
CA ALA A 211 -11.14 0.62 -15.71
C ALA A 211 -10.26 1.43 -14.76
N ALA A 212 -10.82 1.99 -13.68
CA ALA A 212 -10.07 2.72 -12.66
C ALA A 212 -9.06 1.81 -11.93
N VAL A 213 -9.47 0.59 -11.59
CA VAL A 213 -8.58 -0.42 -11.00
C VAL A 213 -7.44 -0.76 -11.97
N SER A 214 -7.75 -1.06 -13.23
CA SER A 214 -6.74 -1.37 -14.24
C SER A 214 -5.75 -0.23 -14.46
N ALA A 215 -6.23 1.02 -14.51
CA ALA A 215 -5.39 2.21 -14.62
C ALA A 215 -4.44 2.36 -13.41
N LEU A 216 -4.93 2.11 -12.20
CA LEU A 216 -4.11 2.17 -10.97
C LEU A 216 -3.04 1.07 -10.94
N LEU A 217 -3.39 -0.14 -11.35
CA LEU A 217 -2.47 -1.28 -11.38
C LEU A 217 -1.38 -1.15 -12.45
N SER A 218 -1.60 -0.35 -13.48
CA SER A 218 -0.69 -0.26 -14.62
C SER A 218 0.71 0.34 -14.32
N HIS A 219 0.89 0.99 -13.16
CA HIS A 219 2.14 1.69 -12.81
C HIS A 219 2.73 1.33 -11.43
N GLY A 220 2.41 0.16 -10.91
CA GLY A 220 2.88 -0.29 -9.60
C GLY A 220 3.48 -1.70 -9.64
N ASN A 221 4.33 -1.98 -8.65
CA ASN A 221 4.91 -3.30 -8.45
C ASN A 221 4.21 -4.03 -7.32
N TYR A 222 3.24 -4.84 -7.70
CA TYR A 222 2.38 -5.55 -6.76
C TYR A 222 3.00 -6.90 -6.36
N PRO A 223 2.64 -7.44 -5.19
CA PRO A 223 3.04 -8.80 -4.82
C PRO A 223 2.59 -9.81 -5.88
N ASP A 224 3.50 -10.67 -6.32
CA ASP A 224 3.34 -11.47 -7.53
C ASP A 224 2.09 -12.36 -7.51
N VAL A 225 1.87 -13.05 -6.38
CA VAL A 225 0.73 -13.94 -6.18
C VAL A 225 -0.58 -13.15 -6.16
N TRP A 226 -0.60 -12.03 -5.43
CA TRP A 226 -1.79 -11.18 -5.34
C TRP A 226 -2.19 -10.63 -6.71
N LEU A 227 -1.22 -10.11 -7.48
CA LEU A 227 -1.49 -9.59 -8.82
C LEU A 227 -1.96 -10.69 -9.77
N ALA A 228 -1.31 -11.86 -9.73
CA ALA A 228 -1.68 -13.00 -10.56
C ALA A 228 -3.13 -13.47 -10.30
N GLU A 229 -3.52 -13.61 -9.04
CA GLU A 229 -4.89 -13.97 -8.66
C GLU A 229 -5.91 -12.88 -9.03
N LEU A 230 -5.51 -11.61 -8.94
CA LEU A 230 -6.38 -10.47 -9.26
C LEU A 230 -6.73 -10.40 -10.74
N VAL A 231 -5.74 -10.61 -11.62
CA VAL A 231 -5.90 -10.47 -13.08
C VAL A 231 -6.33 -11.75 -13.78
N GLN A 232 -6.23 -12.91 -13.13
CA GLN A 232 -6.59 -14.21 -13.69
C GLN A 232 -7.99 -14.24 -14.34
N PRO A 233 -9.06 -13.70 -13.72
CA PRO A 233 -10.38 -13.68 -14.36
C PRO A 233 -10.39 -12.97 -15.73
N ALA A 234 -9.57 -11.93 -15.89
CA ALA A 234 -9.47 -11.20 -17.15
C ALA A 234 -8.78 -11.97 -18.27
N LEU A 235 -8.00 -13.01 -17.94
CA LEU A 235 -7.23 -13.84 -18.88
C LEU A 235 -7.96 -15.12 -19.31
N LEU A 236 -9.12 -15.42 -18.71
CA LEU A 236 -9.90 -16.61 -19.07
C LEU A 236 -10.47 -16.48 -20.49
N PRO A 237 -10.63 -17.58 -21.24
CA PRO A 237 -11.16 -17.56 -22.61
C PRO A 237 -12.54 -16.89 -22.73
N ASP A 238 -13.37 -17.03 -21.69
CA ASP A 238 -14.73 -16.48 -21.64
C ASP A 238 -14.79 -15.08 -20.99
N SER A 239 -13.64 -14.47 -20.74
CA SER A 239 -13.54 -13.12 -20.18
C SER A 239 -14.19 -12.10 -21.11
N ARG A 240 -15.05 -11.24 -20.53
CA ARG A 240 -15.65 -10.10 -21.22
C ARG A 240 -14.78 -8.84 -21.14
N ILE A 241 -13.67 -8.90 -20.41
CA ILE A 241 -12.78 -7.75 -20.18
C ILE A 241 -11.93 -7.54 -21.43
N THR A 242 -12.11 -6.40 -22.10
CA THR A 242 -11.43 -6.08 -23.36
C THR A 242 -10.88 -4.65 -23.37
N GLY A 243 -10.23 -4.26 -24.47
CA GLY A 243 -9.85 -2.87 -24.74
C GLY A 243 -8.85 -2.29 -23.73
N PRO A 244 -9.00 -1.01 -23.34
CA PRO A 244 -8.08 -0.32 -22.44
C PRO A 244 -7.94 -0.98 -21.07
N THR A 245 -9.00 -1.60 -20.56
CA THR A 245 -9.01 -2.29 -19.26
C THR A 245 -8.14 -3.55 -19.30
N LEU A 246 -8.26 -4.37 -20.34
CA LEU A 246 -7.37 -5.50 -20.54
C LEU A 246 -5.93 -5.04 -20.75
N ALA A 247 -5.72 -3.97 -21.53
CA ALA A 247 -4.38 -3.41 -21.76
C ALA A 247 -3.69 -2.97 -20.46
N GLY A 248 -4.42 -2.36 -19.52
CA GLY A 248 -3.86 -1.98 -18.22
C GLY A 248 -3.50 -3.17 -17.33
N PHE A 249 -4.27 -4.26 -17.34
CA PHE A 249 -3.90 -5.51 -16.64
C PHE A 249 -2.68 -6.18 -17.28
N LEU A 250 -2.63 -6.22 -18.61
CA LEU A 250 -1.46 -6.74 -19.34
C LEU A 250 -0.22 -5.87 -19.09
N ASN A 251 -0.37 -4.55 -18.94
CA ASN A 251 0.72 -3.67 -18.57
C ASN A 251 1.19 -3.95 -17.12
N ALA A 252 0.26 -4.14 -16.19
CA ALA A 252 0.58 -4.54 -14.81
C ALA A 252 1.37 -5.88 -14.76
N LEU A 253 0.96 -6.86 -15.56
CA LEU A 253 1.68 -8.13 -15.72
C LEU A 253 3.04 -7.95 -16.43
N GLY A 254 3.12 -7.09 -17.44
CA GLY A 254 4.38 -6.77 -18.12
C GLY A 254 5.43 -6.17 -17.19
N ASN A 255 4.98 -5.35 -16.23
CA ASN A 255 5.83 -4.78 -15.18
C ASN A 255 6.20 -5.80 -14.09
N ASN A 256 5.47 -6.91 -13.96
CA ASN A 256 5.75 -7.98 -13.01
C ASN A 256 5.87 -9.36 -13.70
N PRO A 257 7.07 -9.73 -14.18
CA PRO A 257 7.28 -10.98 -14.91
C PRO A 257 7.05 -12.24 -14.07
N ALA A 258 7.13 -12.15 -12.74
CA ALA A 258 6.81 -13.26 -11.85
C ALA A 258 5.29 -13.48 -11.77
N ALA A 259 4.50 -12.42 -11.60
CA ALA A 259 3.04 -12.48 -11.67
C ALA A 259 2.56 -12.99 -13.04
N ALA A 260 3.19 -12.55 -14.13
CA ALA A 260 2.85 -12.97 -15.49
C ALA A 260 3.02 -14.48 -15.72
N ARG A 261 3.96 -15.13 -15.02
CA ARG A 261 4.14 -16.59 -15.08
C ARG A 261 3.11 -17.33 -14.22
N LEU A 262 2.66 -16.73 -13.12
CA LEU A 262 1.72 -17.32 -12.19
C LEU A 262 0.26 -17.22 -12.67
N ALA A 263 -0.11 -16.12 -13.32
CA ALA A 263 -1.49 -15.86 -13.72
C ALA A 263 -2.09 -16.94 -14.65
N PRO A 264 -1.38 -17.45 -15.68
CA PRO A 264 -1.88 -18.54 -16.53
C PRO A 264 -1.99 -19.86 -15.77
N GLY A 265 -1.05 -20.14 -14.86
CA GLY A 265 -1.05 -21.39 -14.06
C GLY A 265 -2.26 -21.48 -13.13
N HIS A 266 -2.78 -20.35 -12.65
CA HIS A 266 -4.03 -20.29 -11.91
C HIS A 266 -5.24 -20.40 -12.84
N ALA A 267 -5.20 -19.84 -14.06
CA ALA A 267 -6.30 -19.91 -15.03
C ALA A 267 -6.58 -21.33 -15.54
N VAL A 268 -5.56 -22.20 -15.59
CA VAL A 268 -5.67 -23.60 -16.05
C VAL A 268 -6.12 -24.57 -14.93
N ALA A 269 -6.09 -24.14 -13.66
CA ALA A 269 -6.42 -24.99 -12.51
C ALA A 269 -7.92 -25.02 -12.13
N ALA A 270 -8.79 -24.31 -12.87
CA ALA A 270 -10.24 -24.45 -12.70
C ALA A 270 -10.70 -25.79 -13.32
N PRO A 271 -11.34 -26.69 -12.55
CA PRO A 271 -11.81 -27.95 -13.11
C PRO A 271 -12.93 -27.68 -14.11
N ALA A 272 -12.80 -28.27 -15.29
CA ALA A 272 -13.93 -28.48 -16.18
C ALA A 272 -15.01 -29.27 -15.42
N LEU A 273 -16.16 -28.64 -15.21
CA LEU A 273 -17.41 -29.28 -14.81
C LEU A 273 -18.30 -29.43 -16.03
#